data_AF-A0AAN5NE16-F1
#
_entry.id   AF-A0AAN5NE16-F1
#
_cell.length_a   1.000
_cell.length_b   1.000
_cell.length_c   1.000
_cell.angle_alpha   90.00
_cell.angle_beta   90.00
_cell.angle_gamma   90.00
#
_symmetry.space_group_name_H-M   'P 1'
#
loop_
_entity.id
_entity.type
_entity.pdbx_description
1 polymer ?
#
loop_
_entity_poly.entity_id
_entity_poly.type
_entity_poly.pdbx_seq_one_letter_code
_entity_poly.pdbx_strand_id
1 'polypeptide(L)'
;MDKLFKKITVVVSSLVMMLTLSTPVFAANTPSIDKDAPKTGSITITKDGAGFTAYQVLKATQNGDAYEYTATDVFKGFFNNSQYGNYTENQIKDLTTADSIKEFAAQLHKYVIDNKISNGIEIQSGEKASVDLGYYLVLETS
;
A
#
# COMPACT_ATOMS: atom_id res chain seq x y z
N MET A 1 15.14 -4.43 35.44
CA MET A 1 14.11 -3.69 34.65
C MET A 1 13.35 -4.73 33.85
N ASP A 2 12.43 -5.42 34.53
CA ASP A 2 12.02 -6.79 34.17
C ASP A 2 10.54 -6.94 33.83
N LYS A 3 9.87 -5.88 33.35
CA LYS A 3 8.43 -5.94 33.07
C LYS A 3 7.92 -5.22 31.81
N LEU A 4 8.80 -4.74 30.93
CA LEU A 4 8.36 -4.09 29.68
C LEU A 4 8.56 -4.91 28.40
N PHE A 5 9.36 -5.98 28.43
CA PHE A 5 9.68 -6.79 27.23
C PHE A 5 8.81 -8.03 27.03
N LYS A 6 7.75 -8.22 27.83
CA LYS A 6 7.02 -9.51 27.90
C LYS A 6 5.68 -9.56 27.16
N LYS A 7 5.44 -8.69 26.17
CA LYS A 7 4.18 -8.67 25.38
C LYS A 7 4.34 -8.50 23.86
N ILE A 8 5.54 -8.73 23.31
CA ILE A 8 5.75 -8.75 21.84
C ILE A 8 6.17 -10.16 21.44
N THR A 9 5.35 -11.14 21.82
CA THR A 9 5.55 -12.53 21.46
C THR A 9 4.26 -12.99 20.81
N VAL A 10 4.36 -13.24 19.50
CA VAL A 10 3.36 -13.89 18.64
C VAL A 10 2.19 -13.01 18.20
N VAL A 11 2.31 -12.40 17.00
CA VAL A 11 1.52 -12.74 15.80
C VAL A 11 2.37 -12.36 14.56
N VAL A 12 3.37 -13.19 14.24
CA VAL A 12 3.99 -13.20 12.90
C VAL A 12 3.47 -14.45 12.21
N SER A 13 2.16 -14.50 12.01
CA SER A 13 1.51 -15.60 11.30
C SER A 13 0.73 -15.01 10.14
N SER A 14 1.30 -15.20 8.96
CA SER A 14 0.76 -14.87 7.65
C SER A 14 0.71 -13.39 7.25
N LEU A 15 1.88 -12.74 7.24
CA LEU A 15 2.12 -11.65 6.27
C LEU A 15 2.21 -12.29 4.87
N VAL A 16 1.08 -12.70 4.28
CA VAL A 16 1.04 -13.05 2.86
C VAL A 16 1.10 -11.73 2.10
N MET A 17 2.31 -11.19 1.97
CA MET A 17 2.61 -10.25 0.90
C MET A 17 2.49 -11.03 -0.41
N MET A 18 1.26 -11.22 -0.89
CA MET A 18 1.05 -11.24 -2.34
C MET A 18 1.28 -9.80 -2.81
N LEU A 19 2.54 -9.39 -2.80
CA LEU A 19 3.06 -8.60 -3.89
C LEU A 19 2.92 -9.51 -5.09
N THR A 20 1.73 -9.57 -5.70
CA THR A 20 1.68 -9.82 -7.13
C THR A 20 2.46 -8.67 -7.72
N LEU A 21 3.76 -8.86 -7.83
CA LEU A 21 4.60 -8.14 -8.74
C LEU A 21 4.01 -8.49 -10.13
N SER A 22 2.92 -7.82 -10.53
CA SER A 22 3.00 -7.14 -11.80
C SER A 22 4.22 -6.26 -11.59
N THR A 23 5.38 -6.78 -12.01
CA THR A 23 6.63 -6.07 -11.91
C THR A 23 6.32 -4.64 -12.30
N PRO A 24 6.44 -3.65 -11.41
CA PRO A 24 6.58 -2.32 -11.91
C PRO A 24 7.97 -2.38 -12.54
N VAL A 25 8.00 -2.83 -13.79
CA VAL A 25 8.97 -2.31 -14.71
C VAL A 25 8.59 -0.84 -14.76
N PHE A 26 9.09 -0.06 -13.79
CA PHE A 26 9.44 1.32 -14.01
C PHE A 26 10.59 1.27 -15.02
N ALA A 27 10.28 0.76 -16.22
CA ALA A 27 11.15 0.79 -17.36
C ALA A 27 11.41 2.26 -17.60
N ALA A 28 12.54 2.54 -18.22
CA ALA A 28 12.77 3.78 -18.97
C ALA A 28 11.67 4.09 -20.03
N ASN A 29 10.62 3.27 -20.10
CA ASN A 29 9.47 3.32 -20.99
C ASN A 29 8.20 3.10 -20.15
N THR A 30 7.70 4.15 -19.50
CA THR A 30 6.30 4.15 -19.05
C THR A 30 5.41 4.03 -20.29
N PRO A 31 4.53 3.02 -20.39
CA PRO A 31 3.64 2.91 -21.54
C PRO A 31 2.71 4.12 -21.58
N SER A 32 2.45 4.62 -22.79
CA SER A 32 1.51 5.71 -23.01
C SER A 32 0.11 5.35 -22.54
N ILE A 33 -0.62 6.35 -22.07
CA ILE A 33 -2.00 6.21 -21.59
C ILE A 33 -2.92 6.27 -22.82
N ASP A 34 -3.63 5.17 -23.09
CA ASP A 34 -4.62 5.13 -24.17
C ASP A 34 -5.77 6.12 -23.90
N LYS A 35 -6.36 6.68 -24.96
CA LYS A 35 -7.53 7.56 -24.87
C LYS A 35 -8.74 6.90 -24.20
N ASP A 36 -8.84 5.57 -24.29
CA ASP A 36 -9.92 4.78 -23.70
C ASP A 36 -9.51 4.14 -22.36
N ALA A 37 -8.38 4.57 -21.77
CA ALA A 37 -7.92 4.04 -20.50
C ALA A 37 -8.98 4.25 -19.39
N PRO A 38 -9.28 3.19 -18.61
CA PRO A 38 -10.28 3.29 -17.55
C PRO A 38 -9.80 4.25 -16.46
N LYS A 39 -10.72 5.03 -15.89
CA LYS A 39 -10.43 5.99 -14.81
C LYS A 39 -10.28 5.34 -13.43
N THR A 40 -10.64 4.06 -13.33
CA THR A 40 -10.62 3.25 -12.10
C THR A 40 -10.00 1.90 -12.39
N GLY A 41 -9.42 1.28 -11.38
CA GLY A 41 -8.88 -0.07 -11.41
C GLY A 41 -9.75 -1.06 -10.63
N SER A 42 -9.18 -2.24 -10.43
CA SER A 42 -9.75 -3.23 -9.52
C SER A 42 -8.67 -4.04 -8.85
N ILE A 43 -8.91 -4.43 -7.61
CA ILE A 43 -8.08 -5.37 -6.86
C ILE A 43 -8.91 -6.63 -6.63
N THR A 44 -8.30 -7.79 -6.87
CA THR A 44 -8.89 -9.11 -6.60
C THR A 44 -7.86 -9.93 -5.86
N ILE A 45 -8.26 -10.48 -4.71
CA ILE A 45 -7.41 -11.30 -3.86
C ILE A 45 -8.17 -12.57 -3.56
N THR A 46 -7.53 -13.72 -3.72
CA THR A 46 -8.12 -15.03 -3.42
C THR A 46 -7.36 -15.67 -2.28
N LYS A 47 -8.00 -15.74 -1.11
CA LYS A 47 -7.52 -16.47 0.06
C LYS A 47 -8.73 -16.94 0.87
N ASP A 48 -8.96 -18.24 0.92
CA ASP A 48 -10.14 -18.81 1.59
C ASP A 48 -10.20 -18.42 3.07
N GLY A 49 -11.37 -17.95 3.50
CA GLY A 49 -11.64 -17.57 4.89
C GLY A 49 -11.01 -16.24 5.32
N ALA A 50 -10.42 -15.47 4.41
CA ALA A 50 -9.81 -14.18 4.72
C ALA A 50 -10.57 -13.01 4.08
N GLY A 51 -10.55 -11.86 4.76
CA GLY A 51 -10.97 -10.57 4.23
C GLY A 51 -9.85 -9.55 4.35
N PHE A 52 -9.79 -8.64 3.39
CA PHE A 52 -8.71 -7.66 3.29
C PHE A 52 -9.26 -6.24 3.31
N THR A 53 -8.42 -5.30 3.73
CA THR A 53 -8.68 -3.88 3.62
C THR A 53 -7.56 -3.22 2.83
N ALA A 54 -7.91 -2.52 1.75
CA ALA A 54 -7.00 -1.75 0.92
C ALA A 54 -7.04 -0.26 1.29
N TYR A 55 -5.88 0.28 1.65
CA TYR A 55 -5.69 1.67 2.01
C TYR A 55 -4.93 2.39 0.89
N GLN A 56 -5.55 3.39 0.28
CA GLN A 56 -4.89 4.20 -0.76
C GLN A 56 -3.87 5.14 -0.11
N VAL A 57 -2.59 4.88 -0.33
CA VAL A 57 -1.48 5.66 0.22
C VAL A 57 -1.15 6.85 -0.70
N LEU A 58 -1.07 6.58 -2.02
CA LEU A 58 -0.87 7.61 -3.04
C LEU A 58 -2.01 7.56 -4.04
N LYS A 59 -2.57 8.72 -4.37
CA LYS A 59 -3.51 8.88 -5.48
C LYS A 59 -2.73 9.06 -6.78
N ALA A 60 -3.08 8.29 -7.81
CA ALA A 60 -2.58 8.50 -9.16
C ALA A 60 -3.52 9.45 -9.91
N THR A 61 -2.97 10.54 -10.45
CA THR A 61 -3.70 11.51 -11.28
C THR A 61 -3.02 11.60 -12.64
N GLN A 62 -3.79 11.43 -13.71
CA GLN A 62 -3.24 11.57 -15.05
C GLN A 62 -2.76 13.00 -15.28
N ASN A 63 -1.51 13.16 -15.71
CA ASN A 63 -0.93 14.41 -16.20
C ASN A 63 -0.28 14.14 -17.57
N GLY A 64 -0.95 14.54 -18.64
CA GLY A 64 -0.54 14.22 -20.00
C GLY A 64 -0.54 12.71 -20.26
N ASP A 65 0.62 12.19 -20.65
CA ASP A 65 0.83 10.77 -20.99
C ASP A 65 1.37 9.92 -19.82
N ALA A 66 1.31 10.46 -18.60
CA ALA A 66 1.80 9.80 -17.39
C ALA A 66 0.82 9.97 -16.21
N TYR A 67 1.06 9.22 -15.14
CA TYR A 67 0.40 9.40 -13.85
C TYR A 67 1.35 10.07 -12.86
N GLU A 68 0.91 11.15 -12.25
CA GLU A 68 1.53 11.75 -11.08
C GLU A 68 0.93 11.17 -9.81
N TYR A 69 1.77 11.02 -8.79
CA TYR A 69 1.39 10.44 -7.51
C TYR A 69 1.45 11.49 -6.43
N THR A 70 0.41 11.54 -5.60
CA THR A 70 0.33 12.45 -4.45
C THR A 70 -0.20 11.70 -3.23
N ALA A 71 0.32 11.99 -2.04
CA ALA A 71 -0.19 11.41 -0.80
C ALA A 71 -1.68 11.72 -0.60
N THR A 72 -2.46 10.71 -0.25
CA THR A 72 -3.86 10.90 0.14
C THR A 72 -3.94 11.64 1.47
N ASP A 73 -5.04 12.36 1.73
CA ASP A 73 -5.20 13.15 2.96
C ASP A 73 -4.97 12.34 4.24
N VAL A 74 -5.36 11.07 4.20
CA VAL A 74 -5.20 10.09 5.27
C VAL A 74 -3.73 9.77 5.54
N PHE A 75 -2.89 9.72 4.50
CA PHE A 75 -1.47 9.36 4.59
C PHE A 75 -0.51 10.55 4.49
N LYS A 76 -0.99 11.79 4.34
CA LYS A 76 -0.13 12.99 4.33
C LYS A 76 0.79 13.07 5.56
N GLY A 77 0.30 12.67 6.73
CA GLY A 77 1.07 12.68 7.98
C GLY A 77 2.09 11.55 8.14
N PHE A 78 2.09 10.56 7.25
CA PHE A 78 3.09 9.50 7.21
C PHE A 78 4.40 9.98 6.55
N PHE A 79 4.29 10.78 5.49
CA PHE A 79 5.44 11.27 4.75
C PHE A 79 6.21 12.36 5.52
N ASN A 80 7.53 12.37 5.35
CA ASN A 80 8.46 13.25 6.07
C ASN A 80 8.33 13.16 7.59
N ASN A 81 7.89 12.01 8.10
CA ASN A 81 7.69 11.77 9.52
C ASN A 81 8.74 10.80 10.07
N SER A 82 9.59 11.29 10.97
CA SER A 82 10.68 10.50 11.57
C SER A 82 10.20 9.32 12.41
N GLN A 83 8.96 9.34 12.92
CA GLN A 83 8.38 8.20 13.65
C GLN A 83 8.17 6.98 12.74
N TYR A 84 8.05 7.20 11.43
CA TYR A 84 7.69 6.17 10.44
C TYR A 84 8.76 6.02 9.34
N GLY A 85 10.02 6.37 9.65
CA GLY A 85 11.16 6.19 8.73
C GLY A 85 11.50 7.39 7.84
N ASN A 86 10.77 8.51 7.95
CA ASN A 86 11.04 9.75 7.23
C ASN A 86 11.05 9.63 5.69
N TYR A 87 10.17 8.79 5.13
CA TYR A 87 10.02 8.65 3.69
C TYR A 87 9.40 9.89 3.06
N THR A 88 9.92 10.30 1.91
CA THR A 88 9.30 11.29 1.02
C THR A 88 8.46 10.57 -0.04
N GLU A 89 7.47 11.25 -0.62
CA GLU A 89 6.64 10.67 -1.69
C GLU A 89 7.49 10.21 -2.89
N ASN A 90 8.48 11.03 -3.28
CA ASN A 90 9.36 10.73 -4.41
C ASN A 90 10.30 9.55 -4.18
N GLN A 91 10.67 9.24 -2.93
CA GLN A 91 11.55 8.11 -2.62
C GLN A 91 10.89 6.76 -2.86
N ILE A 92 9.55 6.67 -2.88
CA ILE A 92 8.85 5.39 -3.03
C ILE A 92 9.22 4.71 -4.35
N LYS A 93 9.39 5.47 -5.44
CA LYS A 93 9.75 4.93 -6.75
C LYS A 93 11.15 4.30 -6.79
N ASP A 94 12.01 4.69 -5.85
CA ASP A 94 13.41 4.25 -5.77
C ASP A 94 13.56 3.02 -4.84
N LEU A 95 12.49 2.59 -4.15
CA LEU A 95 12.45 1.37 -3.34
C LEU A 95 12.39 0.14 -4.26
N THR A 96 13.56 -0.46 -4.51
CA THR A 96 13.70 -1.54 -5.49
C THR A 96 14.03 -2.89 -4.86
N THR A 97 14.48 -2.91 -3.60
CA THR A 97 14.83 -4.16 -2.90
C THR A 97 13.66 -4.68 -2.07
N ALA A 98 13.51 -6.00 -2.01
CA ALA A 98 12.46 -6.63 -1.23
C ALA A 98 12.47 -6.20 0.24
N ASP A 99 13.65 -6.03 0.84
CA ASP A 99 13.78 -5.63 2.24
C ASP A 99 13.36 -4.17 2.45
N SER A 100 13.74 -3.26 1.55
CA SER A 100 13.31 -1.85 1.63
C SER A 100 11.80 -1.69 1.47
N ILE A 101 11.18 -2.47 0.56
CA ILE A 101 9.74 -2.48 0.35
C ILE A 101 9.02 -3.06 1.57
N LYS A 102 9.55 -4.14 2.17
CA LYS A 102 8.99 -4.73 3.41
C LYS A 102 9.04 -3.76 4.57
N GLU A 103 10.17 -3.07 4.76
CA GLU A 103 10.32 -2.07 5.82
C GLU A 103 9.34 -0.92 5.64
N PHE A 104 9.25 -0.37 4.42
CA PHE A 104 8.29 0.67 4.08
C PHE A 104 6.83 0.25 4.35
N ALA A 105 6.44 -0.95 3.91
CA ALA A 105 5.10 -1.49 4.16
C ALA A 105 4.83 -1.69 5.67
N ALA A 106 5.84 -2.11 6.45
CA ALA A 106 5.72 -2.25 7.90
C ALA A 106 5.49 -0.89 8.58
N GLN A 107 6.16 0.18 8.12
CA GLN A 107 5.95 1.53 8.65
C GLN A 107 4.56 2.07 8.30
N LEU A 108 4.07 1.83 7.07
CA LEU A 108 2.70 2.18 6.69
C LEU A 108 1.67 1.44 7.54
N HIS A 109 1.85 0.13 7.77
CA HIS A 109 0.98 -0.65 8.63
C HIS A 109 0.99 -0.11 10.08
N LYS A 110 2.17 0.21 10.61
CA LYS A 110 2.28 0.87 11.91
C LYS A 110 1.52 2.20 11.96
N TYR A 111 1.61 3.03 10.92
CA TYR A 111 0.88 4.29 10.80
C TYR A 111 -0.64 4.08 10.84
N VAL A 112 -1.15 3.08 10.10
CA VAL A 112 -2.57 2.70 10.10
C VAL A 112 -3.06 2.36 11.50
N ILE A 113 -2.30 1.54 12.25
CA ILE A 113 -2.64 1.15 13.62
C ILE A 113 -2.58 2.34 14.57
N ASP A 114 -1.46 3.08 14.59
CA ASP A 114 -1.22 4.18 15.53
C ASP A 114 -2.30 5.28 15.39
N ASN A 115 -2.76 5.52 14.15
CA ASN A 115 -3.76 6.55 13.82
C ASN A 115 -5.19 6.01 13.69
N LYS A 116 -5.41 4.71 13.93
CA LYS A 116 -6.74 4.06 13.87
C LYS A 116 -7.47 4.30 12.54
N ILE A 117 -6.73 4.23 11.45
CA ILE A 117 -7.26 4.46 10.11
C ILE A 117 -8.18 3.30 9.75
N SER A 118 -9.44 3.61 9.42
CA SER A 118 -10.51 2.62 9.18
C SER A 118 -11.26 2.83 7.88
N ASN A 119 -10.94 3.89 7.11
CA ASN A 119 -11.59 4.22 5.85
C ASN A 119 -10.94 3.54 4.63
N GLY A 120 -10.46 2.31 4.82
CA GLY A 120 -9.99 1.49 3.70
C GLY A 120 -11.15 0.85 2.95
N ILE A 121 -10.85 0.33 1.76
CA ILE A 121 -11.81 -0.40 0.93
C ILE A 121 -11.75 -1.86 1.35
N GLU A 122 -12.87 -2.41 1.82
CA GLU A 122 -12.98 -3.85 2.11
C GLU A 122 -12.96 -4.67 0.82
N ILE A 123 -12.20 -5.75 0.84
CA ILE A 123 -12.04 -6.68 -0.28
C ILE A 123 -12.33 -8.08 0.25
N GLN A 124 -13.43 -8.65 -0.23
CA GLN A 124 -13.79 -10.04 0.04
C GLN A 124 -12.99 -10.98 -0.86
N SER A 125 -12.66 -12.16 -0.34
CA SER A 125 -11.92 -13.17 -1.09
C SER A 125 -12.67 -13.58 -2.37
N GLY A 126 -11.96 -13.56 -3.49
CA GLY A 126 -12.49 -13.92 -4.80
C GLY A 126 -13.34 -12.84 -5.48
N GLU A 127 -13.60 -11.72 -4.81
CA GLU A 127 -14.38 -10.62 -5.38
C GLU A 127 -13.50 -9.59 -6.12
N LYS A 128 -14.10 -8.94 -7.12
CA LYS A 128 -13.48 -7.82 -7.84
C LYS A 128 -13.90 -6.51 -7.18
N ALA A 129 -13.05 -6.00 -6.29
CA ALA A 129 -13.27 -4.70 -5.67
C ALA A 129 -12.84 -3.59 -6.64
N SER A 130 -13.74 -2.66 -6.95
CA SER A 130 -13.41 -1.46 -7.74
C SER A 130 -12.67 -0.45 -6.85
N VAL A 131 -11.57 0.10 -7.36
CA VAL A 131 -10.72 1.04 -6.63
C VAL A 131 -10.28 2.19 -7.54
N ASP A 132 -9.99 3.35 -6.95
CA ASP A 132 -9.34 4.44 -7.68
C ASP A 132 -7.91 4.07 -8.08
N LEU A 133 -7.37 4.71 -9.11
CA LEU A 133 -5.97 4.50 -9.50
C LEU A 133 -5.03 5.07 -8.43
N GLY A 134 -4.00 4.31 -8.06
CA GLY A 134 -3.08 4.72 -7.00
C GLY A 134 -2.19 3.60 -6.48
N TYR A 135 -1.45 3.93 -5.41
CA TYR A 135 -0.60 2.99 -4.67
C TYR A 135 -1.29 2.59 -3.37
N TYR A 136 -1.40 1.30 -3.11
CA TYR A 136 -2.19 0.75 -2.01
C TYR A 136 -1.34 -0.08 -1.04
N LEU A 137 -1.62 0.08 0.26
CA LEU A 137 -1.29 -0.91 1.28
C LEU A 137 -2.51 -1.82 1.46
N VAL A 138 -2.37 -3.12 1.29
CA VAL A 138 -3.45 -4.08 1.54
C VAL A 138 -3.10 -4.94 2.75
N LEU A 139 -4.01 -4.97 3.72
CA LEU A 139 -3.86 -5.71 4.97
C LEU A 139 -4.97 -6.75 5.10
N GLU A 140 -4.64 -7.94 5.58
CA GLU A 140 -5.62 -8.93 6.00
C GLU A 140 -6.22 -8.49 7.35
N THR A 141 -7.55 -8.40 7.42
CA THR A 141 -8.28 -7.80 8.54
C THR A 141 -9.35 -8.70 9.14
N SER A 142 -9.65 -9.84 8.53
CA SER A 142 -10.58 -10.85 9.04
C SER A 142 -10.21 -12.23 8.55
#